data_AF-A0A1B9P0U8-F1
#
_entry.id   AF-A0A1B9P0U8-F1
#
_cell.length_a   1.000
_cell.length_b   1.000
_cell.length_c   1.000
_cell.angle_alpha   90.00
_cell.angle_beta   90.00
_cell.angle_gamma   90.00
#
_symmetry.space_group_name_H-M   'P 1'
#
loop_
_entity.id
_entity.type
_entity.pdbx_description
1 polymer ?
#
loop_
_entity_poly.entity_id
_entity_poly.type
_entity_poly.pdbx_seq_one_letter_code
_entity_poly.pdbx_strand_id
1 'polypeptide(L)'
;MLTHKDIDNTDKIETMRMDLYNEEVLYEYETIEHQYLGYFVALLCSLFIFWMSYDSSHDGLDVGEIIIYVGGGLLLNLVFIFFASADIKRIYKFTKNGILTEQADVVPEYAYQCIRMIGRVGVVVCLIAVVFVGPMAFIGAGASALLSFKLVNFRLKPMLFETLYFDETVLIKASDVSYISVIPNGKISASRMGFFCNKENVDDIFNILKEFYPNGHFYEVEREDDIYEHEKFKEFLHPMDLD
;
A
#
# COMPACT_ATOMS: atom_id res chain seq x y z
N MET A 1 -15.55 -23.48 -3.70
CA MET A 1 -16.08 -22.27 -4.36
C MET A 1 -17.37 -21.85 -3.71
N LEU A 2 -17.53 -20.55 -3.49
CA LEU A 2 -18.75 -19.93 -2.97
C LEU A 2 -19.74 -19.71 -4.12
N THR A 3 -21.02 -19.97 -3.88
CA THR A 3 -22.08 -19.69 -4.86
C THR A 3 -22.85 -18.43 -4.49
N HIS A 4 -23.66 -17.89 -5.40
CA HIS A 4 -24.52 -16.73 -5.10
C HIS A 4 -25.45 -16.97 -3.89
N LYS A 5 -25.81 -18.22 -3.59
CA LYS A 5 -26.64 -18.55 -2.42
C LYS A 5 -25.89 -18.46 -1.09
N ASP A 6 -24.55 -18.43 -1.13
CA ASP A 6 -23.69 -18.40 0.05
C ASP A 6 -23.27 -16.98 0.45
N ILE A 7 -23.68 -15.95 -0.30
CA ILE A 7 -23.28 -14.53 -0.10
C ILE A 7 -23.64 -14.00 1.30
N ASP A 8 -24.74 -14.50 1.89
CA ASP A 8 -25.20 -14.10 3.22
C ASP A 8 -24.83 -15.10 4.32
N ASN A 9 -24.12 -16.18 3.98
CA ASN A 9 -23.71 -17.20 4.93
C ASN A 9 -22.32 -16.87 5.51
N THR A 10 -22.29 -15.96 6.48
CA THR A 10 -21.06 -15.47 7.12
C THR A 10 -20.24 -16.60 7.74
N ASP A 11 -20.86 -17.57 8.40
CA ASP A 11 -20.17 -18.69 9.05
C ASP A 11 -19.38 -19.54 8.04
N LYS A 12 -19.97 -19.79 6.87
CA LYS A 12 -19.32 -20.53 5.79
C LYS A 12 -18.16 -19.75 5.18
N ILE A 13 -18.31 -18.42 5.02
CA ILE A 13 -17.27 -17.54 4.50
C ILE A 13 -16.09 -17.49 5.48
N GLU A 14 -16.33 -17.34 6.79
CA GLU A 14 -15.27 -17.32 7.80
C GLU A 14 -14.54 -18.67 7.90
N THR A 15 -15.26 -19.78 7.82
CA THR A 15 -14.64 -21.11 7.82
C THR A 15 -13.69 -21.28 6.63
N MET A 16 -14.13 -20.90 5.42
CA MET A 16 -13.28 -20.97 4.23
C MET A 16 -12.08 -20.02 4.32
N ARG A 17 -12.21 -18.84 4.94
CA ARG A 17 -11.09 -17.93 5.20
C ARG A 17 -10.07 -18.55 6.13
N MET A 18 -10.51 -19.21 7.21
CA MET A 18 -9.58 -19.87 8.14
C MET A 18 -8.84 -21.04 7.49
N ASP A 19 -9.53 -21.79 6.63
CA ASP A 19 -8.91 -22.88 5.86
C ASP A 19 -7.89 -22.34 4.85
N LEU A 20 -8.14 -21.17 4.26
CA LEU A 20 -7.25 -20.53 3.28
C LEU A 20 -5.81 -20.32 3.80
N TYR A 21 -5.66 -19.93 5.07
CA TYR A 21 -4.33 -19.68 5.66
C TYR A 21 -3.50 -20.95 5.89
N ASN A 22 -4.15 -22.12 5.96
CA ASN A 22 -3.50 -23.41 6.23
C ASN A 22 -3.34 -24.26 4.96
N GLU A 23 -3.85 -23.79 3.82
CA GLU A 23 -3.87 -24.56 2.59
C GLU A 23 -2.53 -24.50 1.85
N GLU A 24 -2.24 -25.55 1.08
CA GLU A 24 -1.03 -25.61 0.26
C GLU A 24 -1.11 -24.63 -0.91
N VAL A 25 -0.02 -23.90 -1.13
CA VAL A 25 0.11 -22.95 -2.23
C VAL A 25 0.41 -23.70 -3.52
N LEU A 26 -0.50 -23.62 -4.49
CA LEU A 26 -0.42 -24.29 -5.78
C LEU A 26 0.40 -23.49 -6.79
N TYR A 27 0.29 -22.16 -6.74
CA TYR A 27 1.02 -21.25 -7.62
C TYR A 27 1.37 -19.97 -6.88
N GLU A 28 2.57 -19.45 -7.11
CA GLU A 28 3.06 -18.21 -6.51
C GLU A 28 3.52 -17.25 -7.61
N TYR A 29 3.05 -16.02 -7.55
CA TYR A 29 3.43 -14.96 -8.49
C TYR A 29 3.87 -13.71 -7.73
N GLU A 30 5.03 -13.18 -8.09
CA GLU A 30 5.58 -11.95 -7.51
C GLU A 30 5.58 -10.83 -8.54
N THR A 31 5.14 -9.65 -8.11
CA THR A 31 5.25 -8.41 -8.87
C THR A 31 5.82 -7.29 -7.99
N ILE A 32 6.55 -6.37 -8.62
CA ILE A 32 7.12 -5.19 -7.97
C ILE A 32 6.57 -3.96 -8.70
N GLU A 33 5.85 -3.12 -7.98
CA GLU A 33 5.25 -1.89 -8.47
C GLU A 33 6.07 -0.69 -8.00
N HIS A 34 6.59 0.08 -8.95
CA HIS A 34 7.39 1.28 -8.66
C HIS A 34 6.50 2.48 -8.34
N GLN A 35 6.65 3.04 -7.14
CA GLN A 35 5.87 4.21 -6.71
C GLN A 35 6.62 5.52 -6.92
N TYR A 36 6.17 6.31 -7.90
CA TYR A 36 6.77 7.62 -8.20
C TYR A 36 6.17 8.79 -7.39
N LEU A 37 5.07 8.55 -6.67
CA LEU A 37 4.31 9.61 -5.99
C LEU A 37 5.13 10.30 -4.90
N GLY A 38 5.94 9.57 -4.13
CA GLY A 38 6.82 10.14 -3.10
C GLY A 38 7.83 11.14 -3.65
N TYR A 39 8.42 10.89 -4.83
CA TYR A 39 9.32 11.85 -5.50
C TYR A 39 8.61 13.15 -5.89
N PHE A 40 7.37 13.06 -6.38
CA PHE A 40 6.59 14.24 -6.77
C PHE A 40 6.23 15.10 -5.54
N VAL A 41 5.81 14.45 -4.44
CA VAL A 41 5.52 15.13 -3.18
C VAL A 41 6.78 15.76 -2.57
N ALA A 42 7.90 15.05 -2.60
CA ALA A 42 9.19 15.58 -2.14
C ALA A 42 9.60 16.84 -2.94
N LEU A 43 9.43 16.82 -4.26
CA LEU A 43 9.71 17.97 -5.13
C LEU A 43 8.81 19.17 -4.76
N LEU A 44 7.52 18.95 -4.54
CA LEU A 44 6.61 20.02 -4.10
C LEU A 44 6.99 20.59 -2.73
N CYS A 45 7.31 19.72 -1.76
CA CYS A 45 7.81 20.17 -0.45
C CYS A 45 9.10 20.97 -0.57
N SER A 46 10.03 20.53 -1.42
CA SER A 46 11.29 21.24 -1.67
C SER A 46 11.08 22.64 -2.26
N LEU A 47 10.17 22.78 -3.22
CA LEU A 47 9.79 24.09 -3.77
C LEU A 47 9.15 25.00 -2.72
N PHE A 48 8.30 24.44 -1.86
CA PHE A 48 7.67 25.18 -0.77
C PHE A 48 8.70 25.69 0.26
N ILE A 49 9.66 24.84 0.64
CA ILE A 49 10.75 25.21 1.56
C ILE A 49 11.64 26.28 0.92
N PHE A 50 11.95 26.15 -0.37
CA PHE A 50 12.75 27.13 -1.10
C PHE A 50 12.04 28.49 -1.17
N TRP A 51 10.74 28.50 -1.45
CA TRP A 51 9.94 29.72 -1.47
C TRP A 51 9.90 30.41 -0.09
N MET A 52 9.66 29.65 0.98
CA MET A 52 9.72 30.21 2.35
C MET A 52 11.11 30.74 2.69
N SER A 53 12.17 30.02 2.30
CA SER A 53 13.54 30.47 2.54
C SER A 53 13.87 31.77 1.79
N TYR A 54 13.33 31.95 0.58
CA TYR A 54 13.49 33.18 -0.21
C TYR A 54 12.73 34.37 0.39
N ASP A 55 11.50 34.14 0.85
CA ASP A 55 10.68 35.17 1.51
C ASP A 55 11.35 35.65 2.82
N SER A 56 11.73 34.71 3.69
CA SER A 56 12.44 35.02 4.94
C SER A 56 13.83 35.64 4.71
N SER A 57 14.46 35.41 3.55
CA SER A 57 15.74 36.06 3.20
C SER A 57 15.65 37.57 3.00
N HIS A 58 14.47 38.10 2.67
CA HIS A 58 14.27 39.54 2.51
C HIS A 58 14.26 40.28 3.87
N ASP A 59 13.86 39.59 4.94
CA ASP A 59 13.77 40.15 6.29
C ASP A 59 15.04 39.94 7.15
N GLY A 60 16.02 39.20 6.62
CA GLY A 60 17.30 38.90 7.27
C GLY A 60 17.23 37.58 8.06
N LEU A 61 17.92 36.55 7.56
CA LEU A 61 17.86 35.21 8.14
C LEU A 61 18.71 35.10 9.41
N ASP A 62 18.10 34.65 10.51
CA ASP A 62 18.83 34.14 11.67
C ASP A 62 19.35 32.71 11.38
N VAL A 63 20.50 32.37 11.97
CA VAL A 63 21.14 31.05 11.82
C VAL A 63 20.21 29.93 12.29
N GLY A 64 19.38 30.20 13.31
CA GLY A 64 18.37 29.26 13.80
C GLY A 64 17.30 28.92 12.77
N GLU A 65 16.84 29.91 11.99
CA GLU A 65 15.81 29.72 10.97
C GLU A 65 16.34 28.91 9.79
N ILE A 66 17.58 29.17 9.35
CA ILE A 66 18.24 28.39 8.29
C ILE A 66 18.32 26.91 8.69
N ILE A 67 18.68 26.61 9.94
CA ILE A 67 18.80 25.22 10.42
C ILE A 67 17.42 24.54 10.42
N ILE A 68 16.36 25.25 10.83
CA ILE A 68 15.01 24.68 10.87
C ILE A 68 14.46 24.44 9.45
N TYR A 69 14.55 25.44 8.56
CA TYR A 69 13.99 25.32 7.22
C TYR A 69 14.79 24.36 6.35
N VAL A 70 16.12 24.49 6.30
CA VAL A 70 16.96 23.63 5.46
C VAL A 70 17.11 22.25 6.09
N GLY A 71 17.41 22.17 7.40
CA GLY A 71 17.61 20.89 8.08
C GLY A 71 16.31 20.09 8.23
N GLY A 72 15.24 20.73 8.71
CA GLY A 72 13.92 20.10 8.79
C GLY A 72 13.37 19.74 7.41
N GLY A 73 13.58 20.61 6.43
CA GLY A 73 13.17 20.39 5.05
C GLY A 73 13.86 19.22 4.37
N LEU A 74 15.18 19.08 4.56
CA LEU A 74 15.95 17.93 4.06
C LEU A 74 15.51 16.63 4.72
N LEU A 75 15.30 16.63 6.04
CA LEU A 75 14.81 15.44 6.76
C LEU A 75 13.43 15.01 6.29
N LEU A 76 12.51 15.96 6.11
CA LEU A 76 11.16 15.68 5.63
C LEU A 76 11.18 15.11 4.21
N ASN A 77 11.99 15.69 3.32
CA ASN A 77 12.20 15.16 1.97
C ASN A 77 12.75 13.74 1.97
N LEU A 78 13.73 13.47 2.83
CA LEU A 78 14.32 12.14 2.96
C LEU A 78 13.27 11.11 3.37
N VAL A 79 12.38 11.48 4.31
CA VAL A 79 11.27 10.62 4.73
C VAL A 79 10.31 10.36 3.58
N PHE A 80 9.90 11.37 2.83
CA PHE A 80 9.01 11.19 1.67
C PHE A 80 9.63 10.32 0.58
N ILE A 81 10.90 10.53 0.25
CA ILE A 81 11.57 9.72 -0.78
C ILE A 81 11.69 8.26 -0.33
N PHE A 82 12.07 7.99 0.92
CA PHE A 82 12.30 6.60 1.36
C PHE A 82 11.02 5.83 1.69
N PHE A 83 9.96 6.50 2.16
CA PHE A 83 8.74 5.83 2.62
C PHE A 83 7.56 6.00 1.66
N ALA A 84 7.44 7.12 0.95
CA ALA A 84 6.35 7.34 0.00
C ALA A 84 6.72 6.96 -1.45
N SER A 85 8.00 6.65 -1.71
CA SER A 85 8.47 6.04 -2.95
C SER A 85 9.08 4.66 -2.72
N ALA A 86 8.69 4.00 -1.63
CA ALA A 86 9.03 2.60 -1.45
C ALA A 86 8.30 1.77 -2.52
N ASP A 87 9.03 0.87 -3.17
CA ASP A 87 8.42 -0.03 -4.15
C ASP A 87 7.47 -0.99 -3.42
N ILE A 88 6.32 -1.29 -4.01
CA ILE A 88 5.38 -2.24 -3.43
C ILE A 88 5.65 -3.60 -4.05
N LYS A 89 6.10 -4.56 -3.24
CA LYS A 89 6.17 -5.97 -3.63
C LYS A 89 4.85 -6.65 -3.27
N ARG A 90 4.21 -7.26 -4.26
CA ARG A 90 2.99 -8.06 -4.07
C ARG A 90 3.31 -9.50 -4.43
N ILE A 91 3.03 -10.42 -3.52
CA ILE A 91 3.13 -11.86 -3.74
C ILE A 91 1.71 -12.42 -3.73
N TYR A 92 1.29 -13.00 -4.84
CA TYR A 92 0.00 -13.65 -5.01
C TYR A 92 0.19 -15.16 -4.88
N LYS A 93 -0.41 -15.76 -3.86
CA LYS A 93 -0.39 -17.19 -3.57
C LYS A 93 -1.76 -17.78 -3.87
N PHE A 94 -1.81 -18.61 -4.90
CA PHE A 94 -3.02 -19.30 -5.33
C PHE A 94 -3.13 -20.60 -4.54
N THR A 95 -4.27 -20.79 -3.89
CA THR A 95 -4.60 -22.01 -3.13
C THR A 95 -5.81 -22.67 -3.79
N LYS A 96 -6.40 -23.69 -3.17
CA LYS A 96 -7.58 -24.36 -3.74
C LYS A 96 -8.88 -23.62 -3.38
N ASN A 97 -8.94 -22.95 -2.24
CA ASN A 97 -10.14 -22.24 -1.78
C ASN A 97 -10.16 -20.76 -2.17
N GLY A 98 -8.99 -20.18 -2.46
CA GLY A 98 -8.88 -18.77 -2.83
C GLY A 98 -7.45 -18.32 -3.12
N ILE A 99 -7.22 -17.02 -3.01
CA ILE A 99 -5.94 -16.36 -3.29
C ILE A 99 -5.57 -15.51 -2.09
N LEU A 100 -4.35 -15.72 -1.60
CA LEU A 100 -3.73 -14.94 -0.55
C LEU A 100 -2.74 -13.96 -1.18
N THR A 101 -2.93 -12.67 -0.97
CA THR A 101 -2.03 -11.63 -1.46
C THR A 101 -1.26 -11.05 -0.29
N GLU A 102 0.06 -11.18 -0.33
CA GLU A 102 0.99 -10.51 0.57
C GLU A 102 1.50 -9.23 -0.08
N GLN A 103 1.12 -8.08 0.45
CA GLN A 103 1.64 -6.79 0.03
C GLN A 103 2.68 -6.31 1.05
N ALA A 104 3.93 -6.16 0.61
CA ALA A 104 5.03 -5.67 1.42
C ALA A 104 5.68 -4.46 0.73
N ASP A 105 5.78 -3.36 1.46
CA ASP A 105 6.56 -2.21 1.00
C ASP A 105 8.05 -2.54 1.12
N VAL A 106 8.75 -2.53 -0.01
CA VAL A 106 10.18 -2.78 -0.15
C VAL A 106 10.94 -1.52 0.25
N VAL A 107 10.94 -1.25 1.55
CA VAL A 107 11.75 -0.17 2.12
C VAL A 107 13.18 -0.68 2.30
N PRO A 108 14.21 0.00 1.76
CA PRO A 108 15.59 -0.42 1.91
C PRO A 108 15.99 -0.44 3.40
N GLU A 109 16.77 -1.46 3.82
CA GLU A 109 17.16 -1.63 5.24
C GLU A 109 17.90 -0.40 5.81
N TYR A 110 18.60 0.34 4.95
CA TYR A 110 19.24 1.61 5.32
C TYR A 110 18.24 2.67 5.80
N ALA A 111 17.05 2.76 5.20
CA ALA A 111 16.02 3.73 5.63
C ALA A 111 15.54 3.45 7.07
N TYR A 112 15.39 2.17 7.44
CA TYR A 112 15.09 1.80 8.82
C TYR A 112 16.23 2.17 9.77
N GLN A 113 17.49 1.98 9.38
CA GLN A 113 18.63 2.40 10.18
C GLN A 113 18.65 3.93 10.39
N CYS A 114 18.37 4.70 9.34
CA CYS A 114 18.28 6.16 9.41
C CYS A 114 17.21 6.62 10.39
N ILE A 115 15.97 6.10 10.31
CA ILE A 115 14.90 6.46 11.26
C ILE A 115 15.31 6.13 12.69
N ARG A 116 15.93 4.97 12.92
CA ARG A 116 16.38 4.57 14.26
C ARG A 116 17.47 5.49 14.78
N MET A 117 18.39 5.93 13.93
CA MET A 117 19.43 6.90 14.29
C MET A 117 18.82 8.27 14.61
N ILE A 118 17.92 8.78 13.76
CA ILE A 118 17.22 10.05 13.98
C ILE A 118 16.42 10.01 15.29
N GLY A 119 15.71 8.91 15.55
CA GLY A 119 14.98 8.72 16.80
C GLY A 119 15.89 8.78 18.02
N ARG A 120 17.07 8.12 17.97
CA ARG A 120 18.06 8.17 19.05
C ARG A 120 18.62 9.58 19.26
N VAL A 121 18.99 10.27 18.19
CA VAL A 121 19.48 11.65 18.25
C VAL A 121 18.40 12.58 18.82
N GLY A 122 17.14 12.41 18.39
CA GLY A 122 16.00 13.16 18.90
C GLY A 122 15.83 13.03 20.42
N VAL A 123 15.96 11.82 20.96
CA VAL A 123 15.90 11.59 22.42
C VAL A 123 17.03 12.33 23.15
N VAL A 124 18.26 12.27 22.64
CA VAL A 124 19.41 12.96 23.25
C VAL A 124 19.20 14.47 23.26
N VAL A 125 18.75 15.05 22.15
CA VAL A 125 18.45 16.49 22.05
C VAL A 125 17.33 16.89 23.01
N CYS A 126 16.28 16.08 23.14
CA CYS A 126 15.20 16.33 24.09
C CYS A 126 15.69 16.35 25.54
N LEU A 127 16.58 15.41 25.92
CA LEU A 127 17.17 15.38 27.27
C LEU A 127 18.03 16.62 27.54
N ILE A 128 18.81 17.07 26.56
CA ILE A 128 19.61 18.30 26.65
C ILE A 128 18.68 19.51 26.83
N ALA A 129 17.62 19.62 26.02
CA ALA A 129 16.67 20.73 26.10
C ALA A 129 16.02 20.85 27.50
N VAL A 130 15.69 19.72 28.13
CA VAL A 130 15.15 19.69 29.51
C VAL A 130 16.13 20.26 30.52
N VAL A 131 17.43 19.99 30.37
CA VAL A 131 18.47 20.52 31.28
C VAL A 131 18.58 22.04 31.18
N PHE A 132 18.47 22.61 29.98
CA PHE A 132 18.66 24.04 29.76
C PHE A 132 17.38 24.89 29.90
N VAL A 133 16.24 24.39 29.43
CA VAL A 133 14.96 25.12 29.37
C VAL A 133 14.08 24.79 30.59
N GLY A 134 14.39 23.71 31.30
CA GLY A 134 13.65 23.26 32.48
C GLY A 134 12.45 22.36 32.16
N PRO A 135 11.68 21.95 33.18
CA PRO A 135 10.68 20.89 33.07
C PRO A 135 9.50 21.21 32.14
N MET A 136 9.21 22.49 31.88
CA MET A 136 8.14 22.89 30.94
C MET A 136 8.41 22.43 29.51
N ALA A 137 9.67 22.19 29.12
CA ALA A 137 10.04 21.68 27.80
C ALA A 137 9.47 20.27 27.51
N PHE A 138 9.07 19.51 28.53
CA PHE A 138 8.39 18.22 28.34
C PHE A 138 7.00 18.37 27.70
N ILE A 139 6.35 19.52 27.85
CA ILE A 139 5.05 19.83 27.25
C ILE A 139 5.29 20.11 25.77
N GLY A 140 5.42 19.05 24.98
CA GLY A 140 5.80 19.09 23.55
C GLY A 140 6.89 18.08 23.23
N ALA A 141 8.09 18.25 23.80
CA ALA A 141 9.23 17.36 23.53
C ALA A 141 9.09 15.96 24.17
N GLY A 142 8.24 15.80 25.19
CA GLY A 142 7.97 14.47 25.77
C GLY A 142 7.25 13.53 24.81
N ALA A 143 6.36 14.06 23.96
CA ALA A 143 5.63 13.27 22.97
C ALA A 143 6.54 12.76 21.85
N SER A 144 7.51 13.58 21.40
CA SER A 144 8.50 13.17 20.40
C SER A 144 9.47 12.12 20.95
N ALA A 145 9.85 12.20 22.23
CA ALA A 145 10.67 11.19 22.90
C ALA A 145 9.96 9.81 23.01
N LEU A 146 8.66 9.80 23.35
CA LEU A 146 7.87 8.57 23.38
C LEU A 146 7.68 7.96 21.98
N LEU A 147 7.42 8.80 20.98
CA LEU A 147 7.28 8.36 19.59
C LEU A 147 8.59 7.75 19.05
N SER A 148 9.74 8.34 19.40
CA SER A 148 11.05 7.83 18.97
C SER A 148 11.36 6.45 19.54
N PHE A 149 10.95 6.12 20.78
CA PHE A 149 11.05 4.76 21.31
C PHE A 149 10.24 3.74 20.49
N LYS A 150 9.03 4.11 20.05
CA LYS A 150 8.19 3.26 19.19
C LYS A 150 8.83 3.03 17.81
N LEU A 151 9.59 4.01 17.31
CA LEU A 151 10.29 3.94 16.02
C LEU A 151 11.56 3.08 16.06
N VAL A 152 12.17 2.83 17.23
CA VAL A 152 13.40 2.03 17.34
C VAL A 152 13.23 0.60 16.82
N ASN A 153 12.04 0.00 17.02
CA ASN A 153 11.72 -1.35 16.56
C ASN A 153 10.78 -1.36 15.35
N PHE A 154 10.59 -0.22 14.69
CA PHE A 154 9.69 -0.14 13.55
C PHE A 154 10.23 -0.96 12.38
N ARG A 155 9.35 -1.76 11.81
CA ARG A 155 9.46 -2.43 10.51
C ARG A 155 8.06 -2.43 9.90
N LEU A 156 7.97 -2.17 8.61
CA LEU A 156 6.70 -2.36 7.91
C LEU A 156 6.40 -3.87 7.92
N LYS A 157 5.19 -4.20 8.37
CA LYS A 157 4.68 -5.56 8.32
C LYS A 157 3.98 -5.74 6.98
N PRO A 158 4.13 -6.90 6.32
CA PRO A 158 3.35 -7.19 5.13
C PRO A 158 1.86 -7.17 5.49
N MET A 159 1.07 -6.52 4.64
CA MET A 159 -0.38 -6.62 4.69
C MET A 159 -0.81 -7.88 3.96
N LEU A 160 -1.74 -8.61 4.57
CA LEU A 160 -2.34 -9.81 4.01
C LEU A 160 -3.73 -9.46 3.52
N PHE A 161 -4.02 -9.79 2.27
CA PHE A 161 -5.34 -9.70 1.69
C PHE A 161 -5.79 -11.11 1.28
N GLU A 162 -7.04 -11.43 1.60
CA GLU A 162 -7.65 -12.71 1.27
C GLU A 162 -8.74 -12.50 0.23
N THR A 163 -8.81 -13.40 -0.74
CA THR A 163 -9.87 -13.42 -1.76
C THR A 163 -10.31 -14.86 -1.95
N LEU A 164 -11.62 -15.12 -1.88
CA LEU A 164 -12.16 -16.47 -2.03
C LEU A 164 -12.63 -16.69 -3.46
N TYR A 165 -12.63 -17.95 -3.90
CA TYR A 165 -13.18 -18.30 -5.21
C TYR A 165 -14.70 -18.32 -5.18
N PHE A 166 -15.31 -17.47 -6.00
CA PHE A 166 -16.73 -17.52 -6.35
C PHE A 166 -16.94 -18.34 -7.63
N ASP A 167 -18.08 -19.00 -7.71
CA ASP A 167 -18.45 -19.86 -8.84
C ASP A 167 -18.61 -19.04 -10.12
N GLU A 168 -19.41 -17.98 -10.07
CA GLU A 168 -19.63 -17.08 -11.19
C GLU A 168 -18.81 -15.80 -10.98
N THR A 169 -17.84 -15.57 -11.86
CA THR A 169 -16.90 -14.44 -11.77
C THR A 169 -16.64 -13.85 -13.14
N VAL A 170 -16.36 -12.56 -13.19
CA VAL A 170 -15.96 -11.85 -14.40
C VAL A 170 -14.48 -11.50 -14.26
N LEU A 171 -13.68 -11.90 -15.24
CA LEU A 171 -12.27 -11.58 -15.35
C LEU A 171 -12.07 -10.67 -16.55
N ILE A 172 -11.55 -9.47 -16.29
CA ILE A 172 -11.29 -8.48 -17.34
C ILE A 172 -9.80 -8.12 -17.31
N LYS A 173 -9.11 -8.36 -18.43
CA LYS A 173 -7.71 -7.97 -18.64
C LYS A 173 -7.65 -6.60 -19.33
N ALA A 174 -6.88 -5.66 -18.80
CA ALA A 174 -6.52 -4.41 -19.45
C ALA A 174 -5.12 -4.51 -20.08
N SER A 175 -5.05 -4.32 -21.39
CA SER A 175 -3.83 -4.58 -22.17
C SER A 175 -2.78 -3.46 -22.08
N ASP A 176 -3.19 -2.21 -21.85
CA ASP A 176 -2.26 -1.07 -21.75
C ASP A 176 -1.35 -1.14 -20.50
N VAL A 177 -1.97 -1.44 -19.35
CA VAL A 177 -1.32 -1.47 -18.02
C VAL A 177 -1.07 -2.87 -17.45
N SER A 178 -1.38 -3.94 -18.20
CA SER A 178 -1.19 -5.34 -17.73
C SER A 178 -1.84 -5.61 -16.38
N TYR A 179 -3.09 -5.19 -16.26
CA TYR A 179 -3.88 -5.33 -15.05
C TYR A 179 -5.04 -6.30 -15.28
N ILE A 180 -5.32 -7.18 -14.32
CA ILE A 180 -6.44 -8.11 -14.40
C ILE A 180 -7.37 -7.86 -13.21
N SER A 181 -8.62 -7.54 -13.49
CA SER A 181 -9.66 -7.36 -12.48
C SER A 181 -10.50 -8.63 -12.37
N VAL A 182 -10.65 -9.17 -11.16
CA VAL A 182 -11.54 -10.28 -10.85
C VAL A 182 -12.73 -9.75 -10.04
N ILE A 183 -13.91 -9.92 -10.61
CA ILE A 183 -15.18 -9.43 -10.05
C ILE A 183 -16.08 -10.63 -9.75
N PRO A 184 -16.42 -10.90 -8.48
CA PRO A 184 -17.34 -11.97 -8.14
C PRO A 184 -18.80 -11.60 -8.42
N ASN A 185 -19.64 -12.58 -8.76
CA ASN A 185 -21.11 -12.41 -8.74
C ASN A 185 -21.62 -12.46 -7.30
N GLY A 186 -21.36 -11.40 -6.53
CA GLY A 186 -21.77 -11.33 -5.13
C GLY A 186 -21.13 -10.17 -4.37
N LYS A 187 -20.95 -10.33 -3.04
CA LYS A 187 -20.36 -9.28 -2.18
C LYS A 187 -18.94 -8.92 -2.66
N ILE A 188 -18.79 -7.70 -3.15
CA ILE A 188 -17.52 -7.16 -3.65
C ILE A 188 -16.45 -7.14 -2.55
N SER A 189 -16.84 -6.80 -1.32
CA SER A 189 -15.95 -6.72 -0.15
C SER A 189 -15.28 -8.04 0.23
N ALA A 190 -15.84 -9.18 -0.20
CA ALA A 190 -15.31 -10.48 0.16
C ALA A 190 -14.31 -11.04 -0.86
N SER A 191 -14.37 -10.62 -2.13
CA SER A 191 -13.61 -11.31 -3.21
C SER A 191 -13.28 -10.50 -4.45
N ARG A 192 -13.43 -9.17 -4.46
CA ARG A 192 -12.84 -8.35 -5.54
C ARG A 192 -11.32 -8.34 -5.38
N MET A 193 -10.61 -8.62 -6.47
CA MET A 193 -9.15 -8.56 -6.48
C MET A 193 -8.62 -8.02 -7.80
N GLY A 194 -7.62 -7.16 -7.69
CA GLY A 194 -6.82 -6.66 -8.80
C GLY A 194 -5.45 -7.32 -8.83
N PHE A 195 -5.07 -7.86 -9.98
CA PHE A 195 -3.71 -8.35 -10.23
C PHE A 195 -2.93 -7.34 -11.04
N PHE A 196 -1.81 -6.89 -10.49
CA PHE A 196 -0.82 -6.13 -11.22
C PHE A 196 0.18 -7.11 -11.84
N CYS A 197 0.10 -7.29 -13.15
CA CYS A 197 0.95 -8.22 -13.87
C CYS A 197 2.06 -7.49 -14.62
N ASN A 198 3.19 -8.16 -14.82
CA ASN A 198 4.19 -7.67 -15.76
C ASN A 198 3.74 -7.98 -17.20
N LYS A 199 4.11 -7.15 -18.17
CA LYS A 199 3.70 -7.29 -19.59
C LYS A 199 4.04 -8.66 -20.19
N GLU A 200 5.13 -9.27 -19.72
CA GLU A 200 5.60 -10.57 -20.20
C GLU A 200 4.77 -11.75 -19.67
N ASN A 201 4.19 -11.63 -18.47
CA ASN A 201 3.55 -12.75 -17.76
C ASN A 201 2.01 -12.60 -17.68
N VAL A 202 1.45 -11.49 -18.19
CA VAL A 202 0.01 -11.19 -18.06
C VAL A 202 -0.85 -12.26 -18.72
N ASP A 203 -0.47 -12.76 -19.89
CA ASP A 203 -1.24 -13.78 -20.60
C ASP A 203 -1.16 -15.15 -19.90
N ASP A 204 0.00 -15.50 -19.34
CA ASP A 204 0.18 -16.73 -18.57
C ASP A 204 -0.68 -16.73 -17.31
N ILE A 205 -0.66 -15.62 -16.55
CA ILE A 205 -1.48 -15.45 -15.35
C ILE A 205 -2.97 -15.46 -15.70
N PHE A 206 -3.36 -14.80 -16.80
CA PHE A 206 -4.73 -14.80 -17.26
C PHE A 206 -5.21 -16.21 -17.64
N ASN A 207 -4.35 -17.03 -18.24
CA ASN A 207 -4.67 -18.42 -18.56
C ASN A 207 -4.74 -19.30 -17.31
N ILE A 208 -3.83 -19.12 -16.34
CA ILE A 208 -3.90 -19.80 -15.04
C ILE A 208 -5.22 -19.45 -14.34
N LEU A 209 -5.61 -18.17 -14.32
CA LEU A 209 -6.87 -17.73 -13.75
C LEU A 209 -8.09 -18.40 -14.43
N LYS A 210 -8.06 -18.63 -15.75
CA LYS A 210 -9.14 -19.39 -16.42
C LYS A 210 -9.29 -20.81 -15.89
N GLU A 211 -8.20 -21.46 -15.50
CA GLU A 211 -8.23 -22.81 -14.92
C GLU A 211 -8.83 -22.82 -13.51
N PHE A 212 -8.52 -21.79 -12.71
CA PHE A 212 -9.07 -21.62 -11.36
C PHE A 212 -10.53 -21.14 -11.34
N TYR A 213 -11.01 -20.49 -12.41
CA TYR A 213 -12.39 -20.01 -12.55
C TYR A 213 -13.10 -20.68 -13.73
N PRO A 214 -13.47 -21.97 -13.63
CA PRO A 214 -14.03 -22.71 -14.75
C PRO A 214 -15.37 -22.17 -15.27
N ASN A 215 -16.14 -21.50 -14.40
CA ASN A 215 -17.42 -20.86 -14.73
C ASN A 215 -17.29 -19.33 -14.89
N GLY A 216 -16.06 -18.83 -15.07
CA GLY A 216 -15.78 -17.41 -15.25
C GLY A 216 -16.14 -16.87 -16.64
N HIS A 217 -16.48 -15.59 -16.72
CA HIS A 217 -16.58 -14.84 -17.96
C HIS A 217 -15.30 -14.05 -18.21
N PHE A 218 -14.69 -14.22 -19.38
CA PHE A 218 -13.39 -13.65 -19.71
C PHE A 218 -13.49 -12.57 -20.78
N TYR A 219 -12.99 -11.38 -20.48
CA TYR A 219 -12.97 -10.24 -21.39
C TYR A 219 -11.59 -9.56 -21.42
N GLU A 220 -11.33 -8.88 -22.52
CA GLU A 220 -10.12 -8.07 -22.72
C GLU A 220 -10.53 -6.67 -23.16
N VAL A 221 -9.95 -5.66 -22.52
CA VAL A 221 -10.18 -4.24 -22.79
C VAL A 221 -8.85 -3.54 -23.00
N GLU A 222 -8.87 -2.41 -23.72
CA GLU A 222 -7.65 -1.69 -24.05
C GLU A 222 -7.12 -0.94 -22.82
N ARG A 223 -7.95 -0.15 -22.14
CA ARG A 223 -7.56 0.65 -20.97
C ARG A 223 -8.18 0.13 -19.68
N GLU A 224 -7.55 0.46 -18.54
CA GLU A 224 -8.08 0.11 -17.22
C GLU A 224 -9.44 0.75 -16.95
N ASP A 225 -9.63 2.01 -17.35
CA ASP A 225 -10.90 2.73 -17.16
C ASP A 225 -12.08 2.01 -17.84
N ASP A 226 -11.81 1.34 -18.97
CA ASP A 226 -12.82 0.62 -19.74
C ASP A 226 -13.31 -0.64 -18.98
N ILE A 227 -12.56 -1.15 -18.00
CA ILE A 227 -13.00 -2.23 -17.11
C ILE A 227 -14.25 -1.80 -16.33
N TYR A 228 -14.23 -0.59 -15.76
CA TYR A 228 -15.31 -0.07 -14.93
C TYR A 228 -16.54 0.32 -15.76
N GLU A 229 -16.34 0.61 -17.04
CA GLU A 229 -17.43 0.93 -17.96
C GLU A 229 -18.12 -0.31 -18.55
N HIS A 230 -17.45 -1.46 -18.52
CA HIS A 230 -17.91 -2.71 -19.12
C HIS A 230 -19.27 -3.15 -18.58
N GLU A 231 -20.18 -3.59 -19.46
CA GLU A 231 -21.56 -3.96 -19.09
C GLU A 231 -21.60 -5.05 -18.02
N LYS A 232 -20.76 -6.08 -18.17
CA LYS A 232 -20.64 -7.17 -17.19
C LYS A 232 -20.07 -6.73 -15.85
N PHE A 233 -19.23 -5.69 -15.82
CA PHE A 233 -18.76 -5.10 -14.56
C PHE A 233 -19.94 -4.47 -13.81
N LYS A 234 -20.80 -3.72 -14.52
CA LYS A 234 -21.99 -3.08 -13.94
C LYS A 234 -23.07 -4.07 -13.53
N GLU A 235 -23.22 -5.18 -14.26
CA GLU A 235 -24.18 -6.25 -13.95
C GLU A 235 -23.81 -7.00 -12.68
N PHE A 236 -22.51 -7.25 -12.46
CA PHE A 236 -22.00 -7.96 -11.27
C PHE A 236 -21.76 -7.02 -10.09
N LEU A 237 -21.81 -5.70 -10.32
CA LEU A 237 -21.85 -4.70 -9.25
C LEU A 237 -23.20 -4.79 -8.53
N HIS A 238 -23.22 -5.44 -7.36
CA HIS A 238 -24.43 -5.55 -6.59
C HIS A 238 -24.91 -4.16 -6.14
N PRO A 239 -26.22 -3.83 -6.20
CA PRO A 239 -26.74 -2.51 -5.82
C PRO A 239 -26.51 -2.12 -4.35
N MET A 240 -26.05 -3.03 -3.50
CA MET A 240 -25.64 -2.74 -2.10
C MET A 240 -24.23 -2.16 -1.98
N ASP A 241 -23.42 -2.21 -3.03
CA ASP A 241 -22.05 -1.67 -3.06
C ASP A 241 -22.02 -0.26 -3.71
N LEU A 242 -23.21 0.35 -3.93
CA LEU A 242 -23.41 1.70 -4.49
C LEU A 242 -23.83 2.75 -3.43
N ASP A 243 -24.05 2.34 -2.18
CA ASP A 243 -24.44 3.20 -1.05
C ASP A 243 -23.25 3.55 -0.12
#